data_AF-D2R387-F1
#
_entry.id   AF-D2R387-F1
#
_cell.length_a   1.000
_cell.length_b   1.000
_cell.length_c   1.000
_cell.angle_alpha   90.00
_cell.angle_beta   90.00
_cell.angle_gamma   90.00
#
_symmetry.space_group_name_H-M   'P 1'
#
loop_
_entity.id
_entity.type
_entity.pdbx_description
1 polymer ?
#
loop_
_entity_poly.entity_id
_entity_poly.type
_entity_poly.pdbx_seq_one_letter_code
_entity_poly.pdbx_strand_id
1 'polypeptide(L)'
;MATHQRRLTRPPSDERKRDLWIQNAAGLIIFEDVRNYAIEQLEAGLSDDARSAALKAIDDAVYGIMMIIDGVSGSLENEEHRVNLSVSVQLTDLDTGEAVAEINLADGDGMCMGFHGWKDGDFGLHPPMET
;
A
#
# COMPACT_ATOMS: atom_id res chain seq x y z
N MET A 1 -11.93 5.02 -10.40
CA MET A 1 -11.51 4.06 -11.45
C MET A 1 -10.10 3.63 -11.09
N ALA A 2 -9.80 2.33 -11.14
CA ALA A 2 -8.44 1.85 -10.89
C ALA A 2 -7.51 2.36 -11.99
N THR A 3 -6.34 2.87 -11.62
CA THR A 3 -5.32 3.35 -12.57
C THR A 3 -4.57 2.20 -13.22
N HIS A 4 -4.57 1.02 -12.58
CA HIS A 4 -4.02 -0.23 -13.11
C HIS A 4 -4.89 -1.44 -12.76
N GLN A 5 -4.78 -2.52 -13.53
CA GLN A 5 -5.41 -3.81 -13.22
C GLN A 5 -4.40 -4.93 -13.39
N ARG A 6 -3.98 -5.53 -12.27
CA ARG A 6 -3.10 -6.70 -12.21
C ARG A 6 -3.91 -7.97 -11.97
N ARG A 7 -3.34 -9.12 -12.34
CA ARG A 7 -3.89 -10.43 -12.00
C ARG A 7 -3.27 -10.89 -10.67
N LEU A 8 -4.13 -11.33 -9.75
CA LEU A 8 -3.68 -11.88 -8.49
C LEU A 8 -3.05 -13.26 -8.68
N THR A 9 -1.97 -13.53 -7.96
CA THR A 9 -1.53 -14.91 -7.73
C THR A 9 -2.50 -15.62 -6.78
N ARG A 10 -2.39 -16.94 -6.68
CA ARG A 10 -3.19 -17.69 -5.70
C ARG A 10 -2.74 -17.32 -4.28
N PRO A 11 -3.66 -16.88 -3.39
CA PRO A 11 -3.29 -16.56 -2.01
C PRO A 11 -2.81 -17.82 -1.27
N PRO A 12 -1.82 -17.69 -0.36
CA PRO A 12 -1.40 -18.79 0.50
C PRO A 12 -2.54 -19.38 1.33
N SER A 13 -2.52 -20.71 1.54
CA SER A 13 -3.50 -21.38 2.41
C SER A 13 -3.23 -21.13 3.90
N ASP A 14 -1.95 -20.99 4.25
CA ASP A 14 -1.51 -20.61 5.60
C ASP A 14 -1.95 -19.17 5.91
N GLU A 15 -2.60 -18.98 7.05
CA GLU A 15 -3.21 -17.70 7.45
C GLU A 15 -2.18 -16.58 7.58
N ARG A 16 -1.10 -16.81 8.32
CA ARG A 16 -0.06 -15.79 8.53
C ARG A 16 0.61 -15.36 7.23
N LYS A 17 0.87 -16.32 6.32
CA LYS A 17 1.41 -16.02 4.99
C LYS A 17 0.40 -15.31 4.10
N ARG A 18 -0.89 -15.64 4.21
CA ARG A 18 -1.97 -14.95 3.50
C ARG A 18 -2.09 -13.51 3.97
N ASP A 19 -1.97 -13.24 5.26
CA ASP A 19 -2.05 -11.88 5.79
C ASP A 19 -0.91 -11.01 5.26
N LEU A 20 0.31 -11.54 5.24
CA LEU A 20 1.45 -10.84 4.65
C LEU A 20 1.28 -10.64 3.14
N TRP A 21 0.75 -11.65 2.44
CA TRP A 21 0.44 -11.56 1.02
C TRP A 21 -0.59 -10.46 0.73
N ILE A 22 -1.64 -10.34 1.56
CA ILE A 22 -2.67 -9.30 1.45
C ILE A 22 -2.07 -7.91 1.71
N GLN A 23 -1.20 -7.77 2.71
CA GLN A 23 -0.49 -6.51 2.98
C GLN A 23 0.44 -6.11 1.82
N ASN A 24 1.15 -7.07 1.21
CA ASN A 24 1.91 -6.82 -0.01
C ASN A 24 1.01 -6.40 -1.19
N ALA A 25 -0.19 -6.98 -1.31
CA ALA A 25 -1.16 -6.56 -2.32
C ALA A 25 -1.62 -5.11 -2.10
N ALA A 26 -1.86 -4.71 -0.85
CA ALA A 26 -2.15 -3.31 -0.51
C ALA A 26 -0.97 -2.39 -0.86
N GLY A 27 0.26 -2.81 -0.54
CA GLY A 27 1.49 -2.09 -0.87
C GLY A 27 1.64 -1.86 -2.38
N LEU A 28 1.37 -2.90 -3.19
CA LEU A 28 1.40 -2.81 -4.65
C LEU A 28 0.42 -1.75 -5.16
N ILE A 29 -0.84 -1.81 -4.72
CA ILE A 29 -1.88 -0.86 -5.13
C ILE A 29 -1.47 0.58 -4.78
N ILE A 30 -0.97 0.81 -3.57
CA ILE A 30 -0.51 2.15 -3.14
C ILE A 30 0.65 2.63 -3.99
N PHE A 31 1.61 1.76 -4.31
CA PHE A 31 2.76 2.13 -5.14
C PHE A 31 2.35 2.45 -6.58
N GLU A 32 1.43 1.68 -7.17
CA GLU A 32 0.93 1.95 -8.52
C GLU A 32 0.13 3.26 -8.55
N ASP A 33 -0.84 3.41 -7.64
CA ASP A 33 -1.83 4.48 -7.73
C ASP A 33 -1.38 5.81 -7.10
N VAL A 34 -0.36 5.79 -6.23
CA VAL A 34 0.19 7.00 -5.61
C VAL A 34 1.58 7.31 -6.15
N ARG A 35 2.52 6.39 -5.95
CA ARG A 35 3.94 6.65 -6.23
C ARG A 35 4.21 6.74 -7.73
N ASN A 36 3.82 5.72 -8.49
CA ASN A 36 4.10 5.65 -9.92
C ASN A 36 3.31 6.73 -10.67
N TYR A 37 2.05 6.93 -10.31
CA TYR A 37 1.27 8.07 -10.79
C TYR A 37 2.03 9.41 -10.60
N ALA A 38 2.52 9.70 -9.39
CA ALA A 38 3.24 10.95 -9.12
C ALA A 38 4.54 11.08 -9.92
N ILE A 39 5.25 9.98 -10.15
CA ILE A 39 6.46 9.94 -10.99
C ILE A 39 6.11 10.22 -12.46
N GLU A 40 5.00 9.68 -12.97
CA GLU A 40 4.52 9.91 -14.33
C GLU A 40 4.11 11.37 -14.57
N GLN A 41 3.74 12.11 -13.51
CA GLN A 41 3.44 13.54 -13.60
C GLN A 41 4.68 14.44 -13.64
N LEU A 42 5.89 13.91 -13.45
CA LEU A 42 7.11 14.72 -13.51
C LEU A 42 7.39 15.23 -14.92
N GLU A 43 7.74 16.50 -15.05
CA GLU A 43 8.12 17.09 -16.33
C GLU A 43 9.37 16.39 -16.90
N ALA A 44 9.31 16.03 -18.19
CA ALA A 44 10.41 15.32 -18.86
C ALA A 44 11.70 16.17 -18.99
N GLY A 45 11.59 17.49 -18.89
CA GLY A 45 12.70 18.44 -19.05
C GLY A 45 13.42 18.83 -17.77
N LEU A 46 13.11 18.19 -16.63
CA LEU A 46 13.81 18.46 -15.37
C LEU A 46 15.30 18.15 -15.47
N SER A 47 16.13 18.95 -14.80
CA SER A 47 17.53 18.58 -14.59
C SER A 47 17.63 17.33 -13.70
N ASP A 48 18.76 16.64 -13.76
CA ASP A 48 18.99 15.44 -12.93
C ASP A 48 18.83 15.75 -11.44
N ASP A 49 19.33 16.89 -10.97
CA ASP A 49 19.19 17.33 -9.57
C ASP A 49 17.73 17.59 -9.20
N ALA A 50 16.98 18.28 -10.07
CA ALA A 50 15.57 18.58 -9.82
C ALA A 50 14.72 17.31 -9.83
N ARG A 51 14.99 16.40 -10.76
CA ARG A 51 14.33 15.09 -10.84
C ARG A 51 14.62 14.24 -9.61
N SER A 52 15.87 14.20 -9.16
CA SER A 52 16.27 13.48 -7.95
C SER A 52 15.57 14.02 -6.70
N ALA A 53 15.53 15.35 -6.54
CA ALA A 53 14.81 15.99 -5.44
C ALA A 53 13.31 15.69 -5.45
N ALA A 54 12.68 15.71 -6.64
CA ALA A 54 11.27 15.40 -6.80
C ALA A 54 10.96 13.94 -6.47
N LEU A 55 11.77 12.99 -6.95
CA LEU A 55 11.63 11.56 -6.62
C LEU A 55 11.74 11.32 -5.12
N LYS A 56 12.69 11.98 -4.45
CA LYS A 56 12.81 11.90 -2.98
C LYS A 56 11.56 12.44 -2.28
N ALA A 57 11.05 13.59 -2.71
CA ALA A 57 9.84 14.17 -2.11
C ALA A 57 8.61 13.27 -2.28
N ILE A 58 8.46 12.62 -3.45
CA ILE A 58 7.42 11.63 -3.70
C ILE A 58 7.57 10.44 -2.75
N ASP A 59 8.78 9.87 -2.65
CA ASP A 59 9.06 8.73 -1.78
C ASP A 59 8.76 9.07 -0.30
N ASP A 60 9.18 10.25 0.18
CA ASP A 60 8.95 10.71 1.54
C ASP A 60 7.43 10.90 1.82
N ALA A 61 6.68 11.42 0.86
CA ALA A 61 5.24 11.60 0.98
C ALA A 61 4.48 10.27 1.03
N VAL A 62 4.84 9.32 0.16
CA VAL A 62 4.28 7.96 0.16
C VAL A 62 4.58 7.26 1.47
N TYR A 63 5.82 7.37 1.97
CA TYR A 63 6.19 6.83 3.28
C TYR A 63 5.38 7.47 4.41
N GLY A 64 5.15 8.78 4.36
CA GLY A 64 4.27 9.49 5.30
C GLY A 64 2.82 8.96 5.31
N ILE A 65 2.27 8.63 4.15
CA ILE A 65 0.95 7.99 4.03
C ILE A 65 0.98 6.58 4.66
N MET A 66 2.04 5.81 4.43
CA MET A 66 2.18 4.48 5.02
C MET A 66 2.25 4.50 6.54
N MET A 67 2.93 5.49 7.13
CA MET A 67 2.90 5.70 8.58
C MET A 67 1.45 5.89 9.09
N ILE A 68 0.64 6.70 8.41
CA ILE A 68 -0.78 6.89 8.78
C ILE A 68 -1.58 5.59 8.67
N ILE A 69 -1.35 4.81 7.60
CA ILE A 69 -1.99 3.51 7.38
C ILE A 69 -1.62 2.50 8.48
N ASP A 70 -0.37 2.52 8.93
CA ASP A 70 0.14 1.74 10.07
C ASP A 70 -0.37 2.24 11.43
N GLY A 71 -1.30 3.20 11.45
CA GLY A 71 -1.86 3.78 12.67
C GLY A 71 -0.94 4.80 13.36
N VAL A 72 0.18 5.19 12.75
CA VAL A 72 1.04 6.28 13.21
C VAL A 72 0.43 7.61 12.76
N SER A 73 -0.71 7.95 13.36
CA SER A 73 -1.45 9.19 13.10
C SER A 73 -1.89 9.87 14.40
N GLY A 74 -2.19 11.16 14.31
CA GLY A 74 -2.96 11.83 15.35
C GLY A 74 -4.42 11.37 15.38
N SER A 75 -5.15 11.82 16.40
CA SER A 75 -6.60 11.74 16.50
C SER A 75 -7.17 13.10 16.88
N LEU A 76 -8.45 13.34 16.58
CA LEU A 76 -9.18 14.50 17.10
C LEU A 76 -10.19 14.02 18.13
N GLU A 77 -10.21 14.60 19.32
CA GLU A 77 -11.14 14.20 20.38
C GLU A 77 -11.67 15.40 21.18
N ASN A 78 -12.88 15.23 21.72
CA ASN A 78 -13.49 16.10 22.72
C ASN A 78 -14.09 15.23 23.84
N GLU A 79 -14.90 15.81 24.73
CA GLU A 79 -15.48 15.09 25.88
C GLU A 79 -16.41 13.94 25.51
N GLU A 80 -16.96 13.92 24.28
CA GLU A 80 -18.00 12.97 23.86
C GLU A 80 -17.59 12.08 22.67
N HIS A 81 -16.62 12.52 21.85
CA HIS A 81 -16.34 11.93 20.54
C HIS A 81 -14.84 11.86 20.25
N ARG A 82 -14.45 10.87 19.43
CA ARG A 82 -13.11 10.73 18.84
C ARG A 82 -13.20 10.40 17.36
N VAL A 83 -12.32 11.00 16.56
CA VAL A 83 -12.11 10.72 15.14
C VAL A 83 -10.72 10.11 14.96
N ASN A 84 -10.69 8.94 14.35
CA ASN A 84 -9.48 8.20 13.96
C ASN A 84 -9.51 7.91 12.46
N LEU A 85 -8.34 7.66 11.87
CA LEU A 85 -8.21 7.11 10.54
C LEU A 85 -7.90 5.62 10.64
N SER A 86 -8.52 4.82 9.78
CA SER A 86 -8.22 3.40 9.62
C SER A 86 -8.35 3.02 8.16
N VAL A 87 -7.54 2.06 7.72
CA VAL A 87 -7.56 1.53 6.36
C VAL A 87 -7.61 0.02 6.44
N SER A 88 -8.66 -0.57 5.89
CA SER A 88 -8.75 -2.02 5.72
C SER A 88 -8.53 -2.43 4.27
N VAL A 89 -7.97 -3.63 4.09
CA VAL A 89 -7.86 -4.30 2.80
C VAL A 89 -8.62 -5.62 2.86
N GLN A 90 -9.33 -5.94 1.79
CA GLN A 90 -10.18 -7.12 1.71
C GLN A 90 -9.78 -8.00 0.54
N LEU A 91 -9.71 -9.31 0.79
CA LEU A 91 -9.67 -10.33 -0.24
C LEU A 91 -11.09 -10.88 -0.41
N THR A 92 -11.66 -10.76 -1.61
CA THR A 92 -13.05 -11.16 -1.90
C THR A 92 -13.07 -12.38 -2.82
N ASP A 93 -13.95 -13.33 -2.51
CA ASP A 93 -14.29 -14.44 -3.41
C ASP A 93 -15.21 -13.90 -4.52
N LEU A 94 -14.81 -14.06 -5.78
CA LEU A 94 -15.57 -13.49 -6.89
C LEU A 94 -16.83 -14.29 -7.25
N ASP A 95 -16.91 -15.57 -6.87
CA ASP A 95 -18.07 -16.42 -7.15
C ASP A 95 -19.19 -16.15 -6.14
N THR A 96 -18.85 -15.95 -4.86
CA THR A 96 -19.83 -15.69 -3.79
C THR A 96 -20.01 -14.20 -3.46
N GLY A 97 -19.00 -13.37 -3.76
CA GLY A 97 -18.95 -11.97 -3.35
C GLY A 97 -18.60 -11.77 -1.88
N GLU A 98 -18.27 -12.83 -1.14
CA GLU A 98 -17.98 -12.77 0.29
C GLU A 98 -16.50 -12.46 0.55
N ALA A 99 -16.23 -11.80 1.68
CA ALA A 99 -14.86 -11.55 2.14
C ALA A 99 -14.21 -12.86 2.61
N VAL A 100 -13.14 -13.27 1.94
CA VAL A 100 -12.29 -14.40 2.35
C VAL A 100 -11.39 -13.99 3.52
N ALA A 101 -10.93 -12.74 3.52
CA ALA A 101 -10.14 -12.15 4.59
C ALA A 101 -10.27 -10.63 4.55
N GLU A 102 -10.18 -9.99 5.71
CA GLU A 102 -10.12 -8.54 5.86
C GLU A 102 -9.10 -8.19 6.94
N ILE A 103 -8.24 -7.23 6.66
CA ILE A 103 -7.16 -6.80 7.56
C ILE A 103 -7.23 -5.30 7.71
N ASN A 104 -7.33 -4.82 8.95
CA ASN A 104 -7.00 -3.44 9.28
C ASN A 104 -5.47 -3.30 9.24
N LEU A 105 -4.96 -2.45 8.36
CA LEU A 105 -3.52 -2.36 8.12
C LEU A 105 -2.75 -1.81 9.33
N ALA A 106 -3.42 -1.11 10.25
CA ALA A 106 -2.82 -0.69 11.53
C ALA A 106 -2.50 -1.87 12.47
N ASP A 107 -3.13 -3.03 12.27
CA ASP A 107 -2.90 -4.27 13.04
C ASP A 107 -1.94 -5.23 12.31
N GLY A 108 -1.40 -4.82 11.15
CA GLY A 108 -0.52 -5.63 10.30
C GLY A 108 0.94 -5.69 10.78
N ASP A 109 1.81 -6.20 9.92
CA ASP A 109 3.26 -6.28 10.17
C ASP A 109 3.99 -4.94 9.96
N GLY A 110 3.25 -3.88 9.64
CA GLY A 110 3.75 -2.56 9.30
C GLY A 110 4.08 -2.44 7.81
N MET A 111 3.29 -1.64 7.09
CA MET A 111 3.50 -1.24 5.69
C MET A 111 4.86 -0.57 5.50
N CYS A 112 5.36 0.16 6.51
CA CYS A 112 6.69 0.77 6.48
C CYS A 112 7.82 -0.26 6.28
N MET A 113 7.67 -1.50 6.75
CA MET A 113 8.65 -2.56 6.55
C MET A 113 8.70 -3.02 5.08
N GLY A 114 7.54 -3.04 4.42
CA GLY A 114 7.42 -3.40 3.01
C GLY A 114 7.90 -2.32 2.04
N PHE A 115 7.79 -1.04 2.40
CA PHE A 115 8.10 0.10 1.54
C PHE A 115 9.44 -0.01 0.80
N HIS A 116 10.50 -0.38 1.52
CA HIS A 116 11.83 -0.50 0.93
C HIS A 116 11.92 -1.61 -0.11
N GLY A 117 11.29 -2.76 0.15
CA GLY A 117 11.21 -3.85 -0.82
C GLY A 117 10.37 -3.47 -2.04
N TRP A 118 9.19 -2.89 -1.83
CA TRP A 118 8.27 -2.52 -2.91
C TRP A 118 8.85 -1.50 -3.88
N LYS A 119 9.67 -0.57 -3.37
CA LYS A 119 10.40 0.40 -4.21
C LYS A 119 11.34 -0.28 -5.22
N ASP A 120 11.90 -1.43 -4.85
CA ASP A 120 12.77 -2.24 -5.69
C ASP A 120 11.98 -3.36 -6.42
N GLY A 121 10.65 -3.37 -6.31
CA GLY A 121 9.77 -4.37 -6.91
C GLY A 121 9.71 -5.70 -6.16
N ASP A 122 10.25 -5.77 -4.94
CA ASP A 122 10.20 -6.95 -4.09
C ASP A 122 8.92 -6.94 -3.23
N PHE A 123 7.98 -7.81 -3.57
CA PHE A 123 6.73 -8.03 -2.84
C PHE A 123 6.74 -9.35 -2.04
N GLY A 124 7.93 -9.78 -1.62
CA GLY A 124 8.14 -10.94 -0.77
C GLY A 124 8.14 -12.29 -1.51
N LEU A 125 8.28 -13.37 -0.74
CA LEU A 125 8.41 -14.75 -1.25
C LEU A 125 7.19 -15.24 -2.05
N HIS A 126 6.04 -14.65 -1.78
CA HIS A 126 4.78 -14.93 -2.47
C HIS A 126 4.24 -13.59 -2.98
N PRO A 127 4.68 -13.12 -4.16
CA PRO A 127 4.22 -11.84 -4.69
C PRO A 127 2.71 -11.91 -5.01
N PRO A 128 1.96 -10.82 -4.76
CA PRO A 128 0.51 -10.81 -4.92
C PRO A 128 0.07 -10.74 -6.37
N MET A 129 0.96 -10.40 -7.31
CA MET A 129 0.65 -10.30 -8.73
C MET A 129 1.40 -11.30 -9.60
N GLU A 130 0.77 -11.70 -10.71
CA GLU A 130 1.44 -12.37 -11.82
C GLU A 130 2.40 -11.38 -12.51
N THR A 131 3.60 -11.87 -12.88
CA THR A 131 4.62 -11.12 -13.64
C THR A 131 4.29 -11.01 -15.12
#